data_AF-A0A6S6XSL9-F1
#
_entry.id   AF-A0A6S6XSL9-F1
#
_cell.length_a   1.000
_cell.length_b   1.000
_cell.length_c   1.000
_cell.angle_alpha   90.00
_cell.angle_beta   90.00
_cell.angle_gamma   90.00
#
_symmetry.space_group_name_H-M   'P 1'
#
loop_
_entity.id
_entity.type
_entity.pdbx_description
1 polymer ?
#
loop_
_entity_poly.entity_id
_entity_poly.type
_entity_poly.pdbx_seq_one_letter_code
_entity_poly.pdbx_strand_id
1 'polypeptide(L)' 'MIFWNSFADFIAMGGYGGYVWGSFGMAALIMVMEPILVVRRRTQTIARLKRQARAEARNSSE' A
#
# COMPACT_ATOMS: atom_id res chain seq x y z
N MET A 1 -40.20 -8.93 -2.81
CA MET A 1 -39.91 -7.49 -2.69
C MET A 1 -38.42 -7.34 -2.56
N ILE A 2 -37.78 -6.70 -3.54
CA ILE A 2 -36.33 -6.49 -3.54
C ILE A 2 -36.08 -5.24 -2.68
N PHE A 3 -35.65 -5.44 -1.42
CA PHE A 3 -35.31 -4.37 -0.48
C PHE A 3 -33.91 -3.80 -0.78
N TRP A 4 -33.72 -3.28 -1.98
CA TRP A 4 -32.50 -2.60 -2.41
C TRP A 4 -32.91 -1.37 -3.21
N ASN A 5 -33.34 -0.34 -2.50
CA ASN A 5 -33.95 0.84 -3.10
C ASN A 5 -32.92 1.96 -3.37
N SER A 6 -31.67 1.83 -2.89
CA SER A 6 -30.63 2.84 -3.09
C SER A 6 -29.21 2.33 -2.82
N PHE A 7 -28.22 2.93 -3.47
CA PHE A 7 -26.79 2.81 -3.14
C PHE A 7 -26.49 3.18 -1.67
N ALA A 8 -27.31 4.06 -1.09
CA ALA A 8 -27.20 4.43 0.32
C ALA A 8 -27.48 3.24 1.26
N ASP A 9 -28.42 2.34 0.92
CA ASP A 9 -28.74 1.17 1.74
C ASP A 9 -27.61 0.13 1.75
N PHE A 10 -26.89 0.02 0.63
CA PHE A 10 -25.69 -0.81 0.53
C PHE A 10 -24.58 -0.33 1.46
N ILE A 11 -24.33 0.98 1.45
CA ILE A 11 -23.29 1.56 2.31
C ILE A 11 -23.74 1.54 3.76
N ALA A 12 -25.02 1.80 4.05
CA ALA A 12 -25.55 1.80 5.40
C ALA A 12 -25.67 0.40 6.02
N MET A 13 -25.80 -0.67 5.22
CA MET A 13 -26.03 -2.06 5.67
C MET A 13 -26.96 -2.13 6.89
N GLY A 14 -28.14 -1.51 6.81
CA GLY A 14 -29.14 -1.52 7.89
C GLY A 14 -28.68 -0.89 9.22
N GLY A 15 -27.66 -0.02 9.20
CA GLY A 15 -27.08 0.64 10.38
C GLY A 15 -25.66 0.17 10.74
N TYR A 16 -25.18 -0.94 10.15
CA TYR A 16 -23.84 -1.50 10.44
C TYR A 16 -22.77 -1.09 9.43
N GLY A 17 -23.13 -0.31 8.41
CA GLY A 17 -22.25 0.12 7.34
C GLY A 17 -20.93 0.72 7.79
N GLY A 18 -20.97 1.59 8.80
CA GLY A 18 -19.77 2.20 9.36
C GLY A 18 -18.77 1.18 9.92
N TYR A 19 -19.25 0.13 10.59
CA TYR A 19 -18.40 -0.94 11.11
C TYR A 19 -17.82 -1.81 9.99
N VAL A 20 -18.66 -2.19 9.01
CA VAL A 20 -18.24 -3.06 7.90
C VAL A 20 -17.21 -2.33 7.06
N TRP A 21 -17.55 -1.16 6.51
CA TRP A 21 -16.66 -0.40 5.65
C TRP A 21 -15.44 0.13 6.38
N GLY A 22 -15.57 0.48 7.67
CA GLY A 22 -14.43 0.85 8.51
C GLY A 22 -13.44 -0.31 8.69
N SER A 23 -13.93 -1.52 8.95
CA SER A 23 -13.07 -2.71 9.11
C SER A 23 -12.40 -3.11 7.79
N PHE A 24 -13.16 -3.13 6.69
CA PHE A 24 -12.59 -3.38 5.35
C PHE A 24 -11.60 -2.29 4.94
N GLY A 25 -11.90 -1.03 5.24
CA GLY A 25 -11.01 0.09 5.00
C GLY A 25 -9.71 -0.03 5.79
N MET A 26 -9.77 -0.41 7.07
CA MET A 26 -8.59 -0.65 7.89
C MET A 26 -7.77 -1.84 7.39
N ALA A 27 -8.42 -2.94 7.01
CA ALA A 27 -7.74 -4.09 6.43
C ALA A 27 -7.02 -3.73 5.12
N ALA A 28 -7.70 -3.01 4.21
CA ALA A 28 -7.12 -2.53 2.97
C ALA A 28 -5.95 -1.56 3.22
N LEU A 29 -6.09 -0.67 4.21
CA LEU A 29 -5.02 0.27 4.60
C LEU A 29 -3.76 -0.49 5.03
N ILE A 30 -3.90 -1.51 5.88
CA ILE A 30 -2.77 -2.34 6.34
C ILE A 30 -2.15 -3.09 5.15
N MET A 31 -2.97 -3.73 4.31
CA MET A 31 -2.50 -4.43 3.11
C MET A 31 -1.73 -3.52 2.13
N VAL A 32 -2.07 -2.24 2.07
CA VAL A 32 -1.40 -1.26 1.18
C VAL A 32 -0.16 -0.65 1.84
N MET A 33 -0.16 -0.49 3.17
CA MET A 33 0.98 0.08 3.89
C MET A 33 2.26 -0.76 3.75
N GLU A 34 2.15 -2.08 3.86
CA GLU A 34 3.29 -2.99 3.74
C GLU A 34 4.03 -2.88 2.38
N PRO A 35 3.38 -3.03 1.22
CA PRO A 35 4.04 -2.92 -0.07
C PRO A 35 4.62 -1.53 -0.31
N ILE A 36 3.96 -0.45 0.15
CA ILE A 36 4.52 0.90 0.05
C ILE A 36 5.86 0.99 0.79
N LEU A 37 5.93 0.47 2.01
CA LEU A 37 7.17 0.48 2.80
C LEU A 37 8.26 -0.37 2.14
N VAL A 38 7.92 -1.54 1.61
CA VAL A 38 8.85 -2.44 0.91
C VAL A 38 9.41 -1.77 -0.35
N VAL A 39 8.55 -1.16 -1.18
CA VAL A 39 8.98 -0.46 -2.40
C VAL A 39 9.91 0.70 -2.07
N ARG A 40 9.59 1.50 -1.03
CA ARG A 40 10.45 2.60 -0.59
C ARG A 40 11.82 2.12 -0.14
N ARG A 41 11.88 1.05 0.67
CA ARG A 41 13.15 0.45 1.12
C ARG A 41 13.95 -0.11 -0.06
N ARG A 42 13.29 -0.82 -0.99
CA ARG A 42 13.94 -1.39 -2.17
C ARG A 42 14.62 -0.31 -3.03
N THR A 43 13.93 0.79 -3.31
CA THR A 43 14.49 1.89 -4.12
C THR A 43 15.70 2.53 -3.44
N GLN A 44 15.66 2.72 -2.11
CA GLN A 44 16.79 3.26 -1.36
C GLN A 44 18.01 2.32 -1.38
N THR A 45 17.79 1.01 -1.18
CA THR A 45 18.86 0.01 -1.24
C THR A 45 19.50 -0.06 -2.62
N ILE A 46 18.70 -0.09 -3.70
CA ILE A 46 19.21 -0.10 -5.07
C ILE A 46 20.03 1.16 -5.36
N ALA A 47 19.55 2.34 -4.94
CA ALA A 47 20.27 3.59 -5.12
C ALA A 47 21.62 3.60 -4.38
N ARG A 48 21.66 3.00 -3.18
CA ARG A 48 22.91 2.87 -2.40
C ARG A 48 23.90 1.92 -3.09
N LEU A 49 23.45 0.74 -3.51
CA LEU A 49 24.29 -0.25 -4.19
C LEU A 49 24.84 0.31 -5.51
N LYS A 50 24.02 1.01 -6.29
CA LYS A 50 24.45 1.65 -7.55
C LYS A 50 25.54 2.70 -7.33
N ARG A 51 25.51 3.42 -6.20
CA ARG A 51 26.57 4.38 -5.84
C ARG A 51 27.87 3.67 -5.46
N GLN A 52 27.78 2.58 -4.69
CA GLN A 52 28.95 1.78 -4.30
C GLN A 52 29.64 1.15 -5.51
N ALA A 53 28.88 0.51 -6.40
CA ALA A 53 29.41 -0.08 -7.63
C ALA A 53 30.13 0.94 -8.53
N ARG A 54 29.64 2.20 -8.58
CA ARG A 54 30.29 3.29 -9.33
C ARG A 54 31.57 3.81 -8.67
N ALA A 55 31.71 3.65 -7.36
CA ALA A 55 32.93 4.02 -6.64
C ALA A 55 34.00 2.93 -6.83
N GLU A 56 33.61 1.65 -6.67
CA GLU A 56 34.49 0.50 -6.90
C GLU A 56 35.02 0.45 -8.33
N ALA A 57 34.16 0.66 -9.34
CA ALA A 57 34.59 0.68 -10.75
C ALA A 57 35.63 1.78 -11.05
N ARG A 58 35.59 2.90 -10.32
CA ARG A 58 36.53 4.02 -10.47
C ARG A 58 37.89 3.70 -9.83
N ASN A 59 37.86 3.01 -8.69
CA ASN A 59 39.03 2.62 -7.92
C ASN A 59 39.77 1.40 -8.49
N SER A 60 39.12 0.62 -9.36
CA SER A 60 39.75 -0.51 -10.07
C SER A 60 40.42 -0.11 -11.39
N SER A 61 40.19 1.12 -11.86
CA SER A 61 40.72 1.66 -13.13
C SER A 61 41.94 2.57 -12.95
N GLU A 62 42.34 2.84 -11.71
CA GLU A 62 43.63 3.44 -11.33
C GLU A 62 44.59 2.33 -10.87
#